data_AF-A0A6P1GEA8-F1
#
_entry.id   AF-A0A6P1GEA8-F1
#
_cell.length_a   1.000
_cell.length_b   1.000
_cell.length_c   1.000
_cell.angle_alpha   90.00
_cell.angle_beta   90.00
_cell.angle_gamma   90.00
#
_symmetry.space_group_name_H-M   'P 1'
#
loop_
_entity.id
_entity.type
_entity.pdbx_description
1 polymer ?
#
loop_
_entity_poly.entity_id
_entity_poly.type
_entity_poly.pdbx_seq_one_letter_code
_entity_poly.pdbx_strand_id
1 'polypeptide(L)'
;MSETFFHQMADSEGWSETTQIDLLLRYISAQQDETGFADFLAQYCEADSQDVGHEAERFTREVAEHLDNQDLAVDPAFESFCGNAFDMLTSRQTAERWRRTSAK
;
A
#
# COMPACT_ATOMS: atom_id res chain seq x y z
N MET A 1 -12.06 -21.63 12.23
CA MET A 1 -10.83 -20.96 12.75
C MET A 1 -10.27 -19.93 11.77
N SER A 2 -10.83 -19.86 10.56
CA SER A 2 -10.48 -18.98 9.44
C SER A 2 -10.89 -17.52 9.63
N GLU A 3 -12.05 -17.24 10.23
CA GLU A 3 -12.56 -15.87 10.43
C GLU A 3 -11.64 -15.01 11.32
N THR A 4 -11.12 -15.59 12.41
CA THR A 4 -10.16 -14.92 13.29
C THR A 4 -8.80 -14.67 12.65
N PHE A 5 -8.38 -15.52 11.70
CA PHE A 5 -7.09 -15.37 11.02
C PHE A 5 -7.16 -14.27 9.94
N PHE A 6 -8.26 -14.22 9.19
CA PHE A 6 -8.48 -13.16 8.20
C PHE A 6 -8.48 -11.77 8.83
N HIS A 7 -9.18 -11.58 9.95
CA HIS A 7 -9.20 -10.28 10.63
C HIS A 7 -7.82 -9.89 11.17
N GLN A 8 -7.04 -10.83 11.71
CA GLN A 8 -5.66 -10.56 12.13
C GLN A 8 -4.76 -10.17 10.95
N MET A 9 -4.93 -10.84 9.80
CA MET A 9 -4.20 -10.51 8.58
C MET A 9 -4.57 -9.13 8.06
N ALA A 10 -5.87 -8.84 7.97
CA ALA A 10 -6.38 -7.55 7.52
C ALA A 10 -5.91 -6.40 8.42
N ASP A 11 -5.89 -6.61 9.74
CA ASP A 11 -5.35 -5.63 10.69
C ASP A 11 -3.83 -5.45 10.54
N SER A 12 -3.08 -6.53 10.30
CA SER A 12 -1.62 -6.51 10.10
C SER A 12 -1.22 -5.76 8.83
N GLU A 13 -1.95 -6.02 7.73
CA GLU A 13 -1.70 -5.44 6.42
C GLU A 13 -2.39 -4.07 6.24
N GLY A 14 -3.16 -3.61 7.23
CA GLY A 14 -3.87 -2.32 7.19
C GLY A 14 -4.99 -2.26 6.14
N TRP A 15 -5.58 -3.39 5.77
CA TRP A 15 -6.55 -3.48 4.68
C TRP A 15 -7.85 -2.75 4.99
N SER A 16 -8.29 -1.92 4.03
CA SER A 16 -9.59 -1.27 4.09
C SER A 16 -10.74 -2.27 4.02
N GLU A 17 -11.92 -1.89 4.54
CA GLU A 17 -13.14 -2.72 4.49
C GLU A 17 -13.50 -3.09 3.04
N THR A 18 -13.30 -2.19 2.08
CA THR A 18 -13.50 -2.43 0.65
C THR A 18 -12.58 -3.53 0.12
N THR A 19 -11.29 -3.47 0.48
CA THR A 19 -10.28 -4.48 0.11
C THR A 19 -10.64 -5.85 0.68
N GLN A 20 -11.08 -5.88 1.94
CA GLN A 20 -11.52 -7.11 2.60
C GLN A 20 -12.75 -7.73 1.92
N ILE A 21 -13.75 -6.91 1.55
CA ILE A 21 -14.94 -7.36 0.83
C ILE A 21 -14.60 -7.91 -0.57
N ASP A 22 -13.74 -7.22 -1.32
CA ASP A 22 -13.33 -7.66 -2.66
C ASP A 22 -12.59 -9.01 -2.61
N LEU A 23 -11.70 -9.19 -1.63
CA LEU A 23 -11.00 -10.45 -1.37
C LEU A 23 -11.96 -11.60 -1.06
N LEU A 24 -12.92 -11.38 -0.16
CA LEU A 24 -13.92 -12.39 0.20
C LEU A 24 -14.79 -12.77 -1.01
N LEU A 25 -15.17 -11.80 -1.85
CA LEU A 25 -15.94 -12.06 -3.07
C LEU A 25 -15.15 -12.89 -4.09
N ARG A 26 -13.86 -12.57 -4.29
CA ARG A 26 -12.97 -13.35 -5.17
C ARG A 26 -12.79 -14.77 -4.65
N TYR A 27 -12.62 -14.94 -3.34
CA TYR A 27 -12.49 -16.26 -2.71
C TYR A 27 -13.77 -17.10 -2.86
N ILE A 28 -14.94 -16.51 -2.59
CA ILE A 28 -16.24 -17.17 -2.78
C ILE A 28 -16.45 -17.56 -4.25
N SER A 29 -16.07 -16.68 -5.18
CA SER A 29 -16.17 -16.95 -6.62
C SER A 29 -15.22 -18.04 -7.10
N ALA A 30 -14.12 -18.28 -6.37
CA ALA A 30 -13.12 -19.29 -6.70
C ALA A 30 -13.41 -20.69 -6.12
N GLN A 31 -14.43 -20.82 -5.24
CA GLN A 31 -14.88 -22.05 -4.58
C GLN A 31 -13.76 -23.07 -4.33
N GLN A 32 -12.85 -22.72 -3.42
CA GLN A 32 -11.92 -23.69 -2.83
C GLN A 32 -12.21 -23.86 -1.33
N ASP A 33 -11.92 -25.07 -0.86
CA ASP A 33 -12.07 -25.54 0.51
C ASP A 33 -11.40 -24.60 1.55
N GLU A 34 -11.81 -24.65 2.81
CA GLU A 34 -11.32 -23.76 3.90
C GLU A 34 -9.78 -23.77 4.02
N THR A 35 -9.14 -24.88 3.64
CA THR A 35 -7.67 -25.01 3.58
C THR A 35 -7.02 -24.10 2.53
N GLY A 36 -7.68 -23.87 1.39
CA GLY A 36 -7.19 -23.01 0.31
C GLY A 36 -7.30 -21.51 0.62
N PHE A 37 -8.05 -21.11 1.65
CA PHE A 37 -8.17 -19.72 2.05
C PHE A 37 -6.86 -19.14 2.55
N ALA A 38 -6.14 -19.89 3.39
CA ALA A 38 -4.86 -19.43 3.93
C ALA A 38 -3.80 -19.30 2.82
N ASP A 39 -3.74 -20.27 1.91
CA ASP A 39 -2.83 -20.22 0.76
C ASP A 39 -3.19 -19.09 -0.21
N PHE A 40 -4.48 -18.82 -0.40
CA PHE A 40 -4.95 -17.68 -1.21
C PHE A 40 -4.59 -16.33 -0.58
N LEU A 41 -4.73 -16.18 0.74
CA LEU A 41 -4.31 -14.97 1.45
C LEU A 41 -2.80 -14.76 1.36
N ALA A 42 -2.00 -15.81 1.53
CA ALA A 42 -0.55 -15.73 1.39
C ALA A 42 -0.13 -15.32 -0.03
N GLN A 43 -0.73 -15.92 -1.06
CA GLN A 43 -0.47 -15.55 -2.46
C GLN A 43 -0.92 -14.13 -2.78
N TYR A 44 -2.06 -13.69 -2.24
CA TYR A 44 -2.53 -12.31 -2.43
C TYR A 44 -1.56 -11.32 -1.78
N CYS A 45 -1.15 -11.55 -0.53
CA CYS A 45 -0.17 -10.70 0.14
C CYS A 45 1.14 -10.62 -0.64
N GLU A 46 1.67 -11.74 -1.15
CA GLU A 46 2.90 -11.71 -1.96
C GLU A 46 2.73 -10.90 -3.24
N ALA A 47 1.60 -11.06 -3.93
CA ALA A 47 1.31 -10.33 -5.16
C ALA A 47 1.07 -8.82 -4.92
N ASP A 48 0.30 -8.49 -3.87
CA ASP A 48 -0.03 -7.12 -3.47
C ASP A 48 1.21 -6.38 -2.94
N SER A 49 2.05 -7.04 -2.13
CA SER A 49 3.32 -6.47 -1.67
C SER A 49 4.26 -6.11 -2.82
N GLN A 50 4.25 -6.92 -3.89
CA GLN A 50 5.09 -6.69 -5.05
C GLN A 50 4.54 -5.56 -5.93
N ASP A 51 3.22 -5.42 -6.03
CA ASP A 51 2.58 -4.34 -6.81
C ASP A 51 2.61 -3.00 -6.06
N VAL A 52 2.23 -3.00 -4.77
CA VAL A 52 2.24 -1.81 -3.89
C VAL A 52 3.65 -1.26 -3.70
N GLY A 53 4.67 -2.13 -3.59
CA GLY A 53 6.07 -1.70 -3.53
C GLY A 53 6.47 -0.89 -4.77
N HIS A 54 6.08 -1.35 -5.96
CA HIS A 54 6.36 -0.66 -7.21
C HIS A 54 5.52 0.62 -7.38
N GLU A 55 4.28 0.65 -6.90
CA GLU A 55 3.43 1.84 -6.93
C GLU A 55 3.92 2.92 -5.95
N ALA A 56 4.34 2.53 -4.73
CA ALA A 56 4.89 3.45 -3.74
C ALA A 56 6.25 4.03 -4.17
N GLU A 57 7.12 3.22 -4.76
CA GLU A 57 8.37 3.68 -5.38
C GLU A 57 8.09 4.66 -6.52
N ARG A 58 7.13 4.33 -7.39
CA ARG A 58 6.71 5.20 -8.48
C ARG A 58 6.16 6.52 -7.96
N PHE A 59 5.32 6.48 -6.94
CA PHE A 59 4.74 7.67 -6.31
C PHE A 59 5.83 8.55 -5.71
N THR A 60 6.77 7.97 -4.96
CA THR A 60 7.91 8.70 -4.37
C THR A 60 8.73 9.41 -5.44
N ARG A 61 8.97 8.75 -6.59
CA ARG A 61 9.62 9.37 -7.75
C ARG A 61 8.79 10.51 -8.35
N GLU A 62 7.49 10.33 -8.54
CA GLU A 62 6.60 11.38 -9.07
C GLU A 62 6.55 12.62 -8.14
N VAL A 63 6.59 12.42 -6.82
CA VAL A 63 6.69 13.51 -5.84
C VAL A 63 8.02 14.25 -6.00
N ALA A 64 9.13 13.51 -6.14
CA ALA A 64 10.47 14.09 -6.36
C ALA A 64 10.56 14.89 -7.67
N GLU A 65 9.90 14.42 -8.74
CA GLU A 65 9.77 15.14 -10.01
C GLU A 65 9.00 16.46 -9.84
N HIS A 66 7.89 16.46 -9.09
CA HIS A 66 7.16 17.70 -8.78
C HIS A 66 7.96 18.71 -7.95
N LEU A 67 8.94 18.22 -7.19
CA LEU A 67 9.86 19.04 -6.40
C LEU A 67 11.05 19.55 -7.20
N ASP A 68 11.25 19.10 -8.45
CA ASP A 68 12.42 19.37 -9.30
C ASP A 68 13.74 18.94 -8.62
N ASN A 69 13.69 17.85 -7.84
CA ASN A 69 14.85 17.35 -7.12
C ASN A 69 14.78 15.82 -6.99
N GLN A 70 15.46 15.14 -7.92
CA GLN A 70 15.47 13.68 -8.04
C GLN A 70 16.31 13.00 -6.95
N ASP A 71 17.24 13.71 -6.32
CA ASP A 71 18.07 13.15 -5.24
C ASP A 71 17.26 12.91 -3.95
N LEU A 72 16.07 13.50 -3.82
CA LEU A 72 15.15 13.21 -2.70
C LEU A 72 14.55 11.81 -2.78
N ALA A 73 14.43 11.21 -3.96
CA ALA A 73 13.81 9.89 -4.12
C ALA A 73 14.62 8.76 -3.45
N VAL A 74 15.89 9.01 -3.11
CA VAL A 74 16.76 8.08 -2.38
C VAL A 74 16.95 8.47 -0.90
N ASP A 75 16.30 9.55 -0.45
CA ASP A 75 16.34 9.98 0.95
C ASP A 75 15.32 9.16 1.77
N PRO A 76 15.77 8.44 2.82
CA PRO A 76 14.90 7.55 3.60
C PRO A 76 13.84 8.31 4.42
N ALA A 77 14.09 9.57 4.80
CA ALA A 77 13.10 10.40 5.47
C ALA A 77 12.02 10.87 4.49
N PHE A 78 12.40 11.13 3.24
CA PHE A 78 11.46 11.47 2.17
C PHE A 78 10.63 10.26 1.72
N GLU A 79 11.24 9.09 1.62
CA GLU A 79 10.55 7.83 1.31
C GLU A 79 9.50 7.50 2.38
N SER A 80 9.88 7.59 3.67
CA SER A 80 8.95 7.38 4.78
C SER A 80 7.80 8.41 4.78
N PHE A 81 8.07 9.66 4.42
CA PHE A 81 7.03 10.68 4.28
C PHE A 81 6.08 10.37 3.11
N CYS A 82 6.62 9.94 1.97
CA CYS A 82 5.82 9.58 0.79
C CYS A 82 4.97 8.33 1.06
N GLY A 83 5.51 7.30 1.71
CA GLY A 83 4.75 6.10 2.10
C GLY A 83 3.55 6.42 3.00
N ASN A 84 3.73 7.28 4.01
CA ASN A 84 2.62 7.72 4.87
C ASN A 84 1.57 8.59 4.15
N ALA A 85 1.93 9.20 3.02
CA ALA A 85 1.05 10.06 2.23
C ALA A 85 0.41 9.33 1.04
N PHE A 86 0.95 8.17 0.65
CA PHE A 86 0.59 7.41 -0.56
C PHE A 86 -0.92 7.12 -0.62
N ASP A 87 -1.51 6.65 0.48
CA ASP A 87 -2.93 6.31 0.54
C ASP A 87 -3.87 7.52 0.70
N MET A 88 -3.32 8.69 1.05
CA MET A 88 -4.12 9.85 1.48
C MET A 88 -4.07 11.03 0.52
N LEU A 89 -3.01 11.15 -0.27
CA LEU A 89 -2.69 12.36 -1.03
C LEU A 89 -2.16 12.00 -2.42
N THR A 90 -2.46 12.86 -3.39
CA THR A 90 -1.83 12.78 -4.71
C THR A 90 -0.36 13.20 -4.66
N SER A 91 0.46 12.74 -5.61
CA SER A 91 1.89 13.06 -5.71
C SER A 91 2.16 14.59 -5.68
N ARG A 92 1.29 15.36 -6.34
CA ARG A 92 1.33 16.84 -6.31
C ARG A 92 1.07 17.43 -4.92
N GLN A 93 0.05 16.93 -4.21
CA GLN A 93 -0.29 17.41 -2.87
C GLN A 93 0.79 17.05 -1.85
N THR A 94 1.38 15.86 -1.97
CA THR A 94 2.51 15.42 -1.15
C THR A 94 3.73 16.31 -1.37
N ALA A 95 4.04 16.68 -2.62
CA ALA A 95 5.11 17.62 -2.94
C ALA A 95 4.86 19.02 -2.34
N GLU A 96 3.64 19.54 -2.45
CA GLU A 96 3.28 20.83 -1.83
C GLU A 96 3.39 20.80 -0.31
N ARG A 97 3.01 19.69 0.33
CA ARG A 97 3.12 19.50 1.77
C ARG A 97 4.59 19.44 2.20
N TRP A 98 5.42 18.70 1.47
CA TRP A 98 6.86 18.61 1.71
C TRP A 98 7.53 19.98 1.63
N ARG A 99 7.22 20.79 0.60
CA ARG A 99 7.75 22.17 0.48
C ARG A 99 7.44 23.03 1.71
N ARG A 100 6.25 22.89 2.29
CA ARG A 100 5.86 23.65 3.49
C ARG A 100 6.59 23.20 4.75
N THR A 101 6.93 21.91 4.85
CA THR A 101 7.66 21.36 5.99
C THR A 101 9.17 21.60 5.89
N SER A 102 9.74 21.57 4.69
CA SER A 102 11.18 21.80 4.46
C SER A 102 11.58 23.27 4.37
N ALA A 103 10.63 24.19 4.17
CA ALA A 103 10.86 25.64 4.18
C ALA A 103 10.88 26.26 5.59
N LYS A 104 10.93 25.43 6.64
CA LYS A 104 10.85 25.83 8.04
C LYS A 104 12.08 25.34 8.79
#